data_AF-A0A4R6JZB8-F1
#
_entry.id   AF-A0A4R6JZB8-F1
#
_cell.length_a   1.000
_cell.length_b   1.000
_cell.length_c   1.000
_cell.angle_alpha   90.00
_cell.angle_beta   90.00
_cell.angle_gamma   90.00
#
_symmetry.space_group_name_H-M   'P 1'
#
loop_
_entity.id
_entity.type
_entity.pdbx_description
1 polymer ?
#
loop_
_entity_poly.entity_id
_entity_poly.type
_entity_poly.pdbx_seq_one_letter_code
_entity_poly.pdbx_strand_id
1 'polypeptide(L)'
;MRKIYVTAILAAGLAGVSACGSQGAPEPAPAAATQAIQDNGQDAQNGQGTQPPPNPQGPGELPDLAGIEANPPVDEQPVANEAEAANQAETANQAQKKAPTVAKTQRWVKIFSGPSDKDITPPRSRTKGSKTVELNATENEQIGTYVTDGAGRTLYRFDNDSNKPPKSNCNGDCATAWPPLLIKSPGKIFPDGIDPKIVGYVERADGTCQVTINGWPVYFFVDDAKAGDINGQGLNGKWFAIRPDGGKTAAAPGPLSSSGTK
;
A
#
# COMPACT_ATOMS: atom_id res chain seq x y z
N MET A 1 -35.89 7.23 -60.56
CA MET A 1 -36.20 7.23 -59.11
C MET A 1 -35.35 6.14 -58.44
N ARG A 2 -34.60 6.55 -57.39
CA ARG A 2 -33.90 5.80 -56.32
C ARG A 2 -33.06 4.55 -56.69
N LYS A 3 -31.73 4.75 -56.70
CA LYS A 3 -30.69 3.70 -56.60
C LYS A 3 -30.70 3.13 -55.18
N ILE A 4 -30.84 1.81 -55.05
CA ILE A 4 -30.76 1.09 -53.78
C ILE A 4 -29.28 0.79 -53.51
N TYR A 5 -28.70 1.46 -52.51
CA TYR A 5 -27.38 1.11 -51.99
C TYR A 5 -27.57 0.06 -50.89
N VAL A 6 -27.09 -1.16 -51.15
CA VAL A 6 -26.97 -2.21 -50.14
C VAL A 6 -25.65 -1.96 -49.40
N THR A 7 -25.72 -1.26 -48.27
CA THR A 7 -24.59 -1.10 -47.36
C THR A 7 -24.39 -2.40 -46.60
N ALA A 8 -23.34 -3.15 -46.95
CA ALA A 8 -22.88 -4.29 -46.16
C ALA A 8 -22.34 -3.78 -44.82
N ILE A 9 -23.09 -4.02 -43.73
CA ILE A 9 -22.60 -3.80 -42.37
C ILE A 9 -21.66 -4.95 -42.05
N LEU A 10 -20.36 -4.67 -42.07
CA LEU A 10 -19.34 -5.54 -41.50
C LEU A 10 -19.63 -5.66 -40.00
N ALA A 11 -20.12 -6.82 -39.56
CA ALA A 11 -20.20 -7.15 -38.14
C ALA A 11 -18.77 -7.30 -37.60
N ALA A 12 -18.26 -6.24 -36.96
CA ALA A 12 -17.08 -6.35 -36.12
C ALA A 12 -17.43 -7.31 -34.97
N GLY A 13 -16.82 -8.49 -34.97
CA GLY A 13 -16.94 -9.47 -33.91
C GLY A 13 -16.58 -8.83 -32.56
N LEU A 14 -17.55 -8.81 -31.65
CA LEU A 14 -17.31 -8.57 -30.23
C LEU A 14 -16.38 -9.67 -29.73
N ALA A 15 -15.09 -9.39 -29.67
CA ALA A 15 -14.15 -10.20 -28.90
C ALA A 15 -14.69 -10.27 -27.47
N GLY A 16 -14.85 -11.51 -26.98
CA GLY A 16 -15.49 -11.82 -25.71
C GLY A 16 -14.96 -10.95 -24.59
N VAL A 17 -15.87 -10.27 -23.91
CA VAL A 17 -15.65 -9.62 -22.62
C VAL A 17 -15.28 -10.71 -21.61
N SER A 18 -14.00 -11.11 -21.59
CA SER A 18 -13.46 -11.75 -20.40
C SER A 18 -13.74 -10.78 -19.24
N ALA A 19 -14.48 -11.32 -18.29
CA ALA A 19 -14.94 -10.63 -17.12
C ALA A 19 -14.19 -11.29 -15.98
N CYS A 20 -13.08 -10.69 -15.59
CA CYS A 20 -12.45 -11.04 -14.33
C CYS A 20 -13.53 -11.07 -13.23
N GLY A 21 -13.66 -12.23 -12.59
CA GLY A 21 -14.62 -12.49 -11.51
C GLY A 21 -15.72 -13.53 -11.78
N SER A 22 -15.78 -14.20 -12.94
CA SER A 22 -16.79 -15.23 -13.20
C SER A 22 -16.34 -16.69 -12.99
N GLN A 23 -15.05 -16.97 -12.85
CA GLN A 23 -14.54 -18.34 -12.67
C GLN A 23 -13.38 -18.37 -11.67
N GLY A 24 -13.31 -19.45 -10.88
CA GLY A 24 -12.31 -19.66 -9.84
C GLY A 24 -10.88 -19.46 -10.35
N ALA A 25 -10.00 -19.01 -9.45
CA ALA A 25 -8.60 -18.76 -9.76
C ALA A 25 -7.99 -19.98 -10.46
N PRO A 26 -7.38 -19.83 -11.66
CA PRO A 26 -6.61 -20.91 -12.25
C PRO A 26 -5.42 -21.23 -11.35
N GLU A 27 -5.22 -22.52 -11.09
CA GLU A 27 -4.02 -23.09 -10.47
C GLU A 27 -2.79 -22.66 -11.31
N PRO A 28 -1.67 -22.26 -10.69
CA PRO A 28 -0.50 -21.79 -11.43
C PRO A 28 0.02 -22.90 -12.34
N ALA A 29 0.11 -22.61 -13.65
CA ALA A 29 0.75 -23.51 -14.61
C ALA A 29 2.26 -23.64 -14.30
N PRO A 30 2.86 -24.83 -14.44
CA PRO A 30 4.24 -25.07 -14.08
C PRO A 30 5.21 -24.31 -15.00
N ALA A 31 6.22 -23.70 -14.38
CA ALA A 31 7.29 -22.96 -15.03
C ALA A 31 8.16 -23.84 -15.93
N ALA A 32 8.44 -23.35 -17.14
CA ALA A 32 9.55 -23.85 -17.97
C ALA A 32 10.79 -23.00 -17.68
N ALA A 33 11.77 -23.63 -17.04
CA ALA A 33 13.02 -23.04 -16.58
C ALA A 33 14.04 -22.83 -17.71
N THR A 34 14.90 -21.81 -17.58
CA THR A 34 16.33 -21.88 -17.98
C THR A 34 17.17 -20.86 -17.18
N GLN A 35 17.94 -21.37 -16.21
CA GLN A 35 19.36 -21.14 -15.80
C GLN A 35 19.98 -19.70 -15.91
N ALA A 36 20.84 -19.21 -15.01
CA ALA A 36 21.64 -19.76 -13.90
C ALA A 36 22.15 -18.62 -12.99
N ILE A 37 22.33 -18.87 -11.69
CA ILE A 37 23.57 -18.56 -10.96
C ILE A 37 23.84 -19.75 -10.03
N GLN A 38 25.06 -20.28 -10.11
CA GLN A 38 25.54 -21.47 -9.42
C GLN A 38 25.98 -21.16 -7.98
N ASP A 39 25.52 -22.03 -7.09
CA ASP A 39 26.13 -22.68 -5.94
C ASP A 39 27.53 -22.23 -5.45
N ASN A 40 27.61 -22.03 -4.13
CA ASN A 40 28.72 -22.55 -3.32
C ASN A 40 28.22 -22.75 -1.87
N GLY A 41 28.02 -24.01 -1.47
CA GLY A 41 27.90 -24.44 -0.06
C GLY A 41 29.16 -24.08 0.77
N GLN A 42 29.19 -24.19 2.09
CA GLN A 42 28.67 -25.25 2.96
C GLN A 42 28.74 -24.80 4.45
N ASP A 43 27.89 -25.45 5.26
CA ASP A 43 28.06 -25.90 6.65
C ASP A 43 28.28 -24.88 7.80
N ALA A 44 27.30 -24.79 8.70
CA ALA A 44 27.49 -24.99 10.14
C ALA A 44 26.15 -25.14 10.88
N GLN A 45 26.09 -26.20 11.71
CA GLN A 45 25.00 -26.57 12.61
C GLN A 45 25.06 -25.79 13.94
N ASN A 46 23.98 -25.92 14.75
CA ASN A 46 23.83 -25.57 16.19
C ASN A 46 23.73 -24.07 16.51
N GLY A 47 22.89 -23.57 17.42
CA GLY A 47 22.01 -24.12 18.47
C GLY A 47 21.92 -23.05 19.58
N GLN A 48 20.75 -22.88 20.22
CA GLN A 48 20.50 -22.15 21.49
C GLN A 48 20.78 -20.62 21.48
N GLY A 49 19.86 -19.70 21.77
CA GLY A 49 19.03 -19.62 22.95
C GLY A 49 19.75 -18.84 24.06
N THR A 50 19.74 -17.50 24.06
CA THR A 50 20.10 -16.66 25.22
C THR A 50 19.38 -15.31 25.23
N GLN A 51 19.18 -14.84 26.46
CA GLN A 51 18.24 -13.84 26.97
C GLN A 51 18.64 -12.37 26.72
N PRO A 52 17.71 -11.40 26.90
CA PRO A 52 18.02 -9.98 26.93
C PRO A 52 18.78 -9.56 28.22
N PRO A 53 19.56 -8.46 28.18
CA PRO A 53 20.43 -8.05 29.28
C PRO A 53 19.69 -7.44 30.50
N PRO A 54 20.28 -7.53 31.71
CA PRO A 54 19.66 -7.07 32.95
C PRO A 54 19.85 -5.57 33.23
N ASN A 55 18.84 -4.99 33.87
CA ASN A 55 18.82 -3.68 34.50
C ASN A 55 19.54 -3.71 35.87
N PRO A 56 20.43 -2.77 36.21
CA PRO A 56 20.95 -2.63 37.57
C PRO A 56 20.21 -1.54 38.35
N GLN A 57 19.67 -1.92 39.52
CA GLN A 57 19.34 -1.03 40.63
C GLN A 57 20.47 -1.06 41.67
N GLY A 58 20.81 0.08 42.27
CA GLY A 58 21.48 0.12 43.57
C GLY A 58 22.12 1.46 43.94
N PRO A 59 22.10 1.86 45.24
CA PRO A 59 21.85 3.24 45.67
C PRO A 59 23.08 3.95 46.27
N GLY A 60 23.00 5.28 46.39
CA GLY A 60 23.99 6.12 47.06
C GLY A 60 23.33 7.17 47.95
N GLU A 61 23.46 6.95 49.25
CA GLU A 61 23.14 7.79 50.41
C GLU A 61 23.83 9.17 50.39
N LEU A 62 23.32 10.16 51.16
CA LEU A 62 24.00 11.22 51.97
C LEU A 62 23.10 12.50 52.13
N PRO A 63 23.32 13.39 53.13
CA PRO A 63 22.70 13.31 54.46
C PRO A 63 21.91 14.59 54.89
N ASP A 64 21.34 14.45 56.08
CA ASP A 64 20.57 15.35 56.93
C ASP A 64 21.20 16.74 57.16
N LEU A 65 20.42 17.84 56.97
CA LEU A 65 20.63 19.14 57.63
C LEU A 65 19.32 19.92 57.79
N ALA A 66 19.13 20.38 59.02
CA ALA A 66 17.98 21.08 59.59
C ALA A 66 17.71 22.49 59.04
N GLY A 67 16.47 22.95 59.21
CA GLY A 67 16.10 24.37 59.09
C GLY A 67 14.63 24.61 58.75
N ILE A 68 13.72 24.43 59.71
CA ILE A 68 12.30 24.80 59.58
C ILE A 68 12.10 26.26 60.01
N GLU A 69 11.96 27.16 59.04
CA GLU A 69 11.39 28.50 59.21
C GLU A 69 10.10 28.61 58.40
N ALA A 70 9.06 29.13 59.04
CA ALA A 70 7.68 29.14 58.58
C ALA A 70 7.42 30.11 57.42
N ASN A 71 6.49 29.75 56.52
CA ASN A 71 5.63 30.68 55.79
C ASN A 71 4.39 29.97 55.18
N PRO A 72 3.32 30.72 54.83
CA PRO A 72 1.91 30.35 55.05
C PRO A 72 1.23 29.71 53.79
N PRO A 73 -0.09 29.46 53.76
CA PRO A 73 -0.70 28.37 53.01
C PRO A 73 -0.73 28.63 51.50
N VAL A 74 -0.47 27.58 50.71
CA VAL A 74 -0.77 27.55 49.28
C VAL A 74 -2.17 26.98 49.07
N ASP A 75 -2.98 27.75 48.36
CA ASP A 75 -4.31 27.38 47.87
C ASP A 75 -4.28 26.06 47.07
N GLU A 76 -5.24 25.18 47.36
CA GLU A 76 -5.60 24.06 46.51
C GLU A 76 -6.08 24.57 45.14
N GLN A 77 -5.30 24.32 44.09
CA GLN A 77 -5.81 24.30 42.71
C GLN A 77 -6.01 22.84 42.26
N PRO A 78 -7.16 22.49 41.67
CA PRO A 78 -7.43 21.14 41.21
C PRO A 78 -6.67 20.84 39.91
N VAL A 79 -5.91 19.75 39.91
CA VAL A 79 -5.35 19.15 38.68
C VAL A 79 -6.48 18.47 37.90
N ALA A 80 -6.98 19.14 36.86
CA ALA A 80 -7.89 18.56 35.89
C ALA A 80 -7.19 18.42 34.52
N ASN A 81 -6.85 17.17 34.20
CA ASN A 81 -7.06 16.50 32.91
C ASN A 81 -6.40 17.09 31.64
N GLU A 82 -5.08 17.01 31.51
CA GLU A 82 -4.41 17.13 30.19
C GLU A 82 -4.65 15.89 29.29
N ALA A 83 -5.01 14.74 29.86
CA ALA A 83 -5.33 13.52 29.10
C ALA A 83 -6.71 13.54 28.41
N GLU A 84 -7.63 14.39 28.86
CA GLU A 84 -9.00 14.44 28.33
C GLU A 84 -9.16 15.44 27.18
N ALA A 85 -8.28 16.45 27.11
CA ALA A 85 -8.22 17.41 26.00
C ALA A 85 -7.71 16.77 24.69
N ALA A 86 -6.80 15.78 24.76
CA ALA A 86 -6.31 15.07 23.59
C ALA A 86 -7.37 14.16 22.96
N ASN A 87 -8.19 13.47 23.77
CA ASN A 87 -9.30 12.64 23.28
C ASN A 87 -10.45 13.45 22.67
N GLN A 88 -10.66 14.69 23.12
CA GLN A 88 -11.69 15.57 22.56
C GLN A 88 -11.29 16.17 21.20
N ALA A 89 -10.00 16.40 20.96
CA ALA A 89 -9.50 16.82 19.65
C ALA A 89 -9.64 15.71 18.59
N GLU A 90 -9.44 14.45 18.98
CA GLU A 90 -9.64 13.29 18.09
C GLU A 90 -11.12 13.02 17.79
N THR A 91 -11.98 13.20 18.79
CA THR A 91 -13.45 13.06 18.64
C THR A 91 -14.07 14.20 17.80
N ALA A 92 -13.53 15.43 17.89
CA ALA A 92 -13.98 16.56 17.09
C ALA A 92 -13.52 16.49 15.62
N ASN A 93 -12.35 15.91 15.35
CA ASN A 93 -11.83 15.75 13.99
C ASN A 93 -12.52 14.59 13.22
N GLN A 94 -13.06 13.60 13.93
CA GLN A 94 -13.88 12.54 13.35
C GLN A 94 -15.29 13.00 12.92
N ALA A 95 -15.83 14.06 13.55
CA ALA A 95 -17.20 14.53 13.30
C ALA A 95 -17.39 15.32 11.99
N GLN A 96 -16.33 15.62 11.24
CA GLN A 96 -16.40 16.40 9.98
C GLN A 96 -16.08 15.61 8.70
N LYS A 97 -15.74 14.31 8.77
CA LYS A 97 -15.53 13.49 7.57
C LYS A 97 -16.89 13.05 7.02
N LYS A 98 -17.39 13.71 5.96
CA LYS A 98 -18.61 13.30 5.24
C LYS A 98 -18.53 11.79 4.94
N ALA A 99 -19.61 11.06 5.22
CA ALA A 99 -19.68 9.63 4.94
C ALA A 99 -19.32 9.34 3.46
N PRO A 100 -18.58 8.26 3.18
CA PRO A 100 -18.16 7.95 1.82
C PRO A 100 -19.37 7.69 0.92
N THR A 101 -19.41 8.33 -0.24
CA THR A 101 -20.43 8.11 -1.26
C THR A 101 -19.82 7.44 -2.49
N VAL A 102 -20.62 6.76 -3.31
CA VAL A 102 -20.11 6.15 -4.55
C VAL A 102 -19.78 7.26 -5.55
N ALA A 103 -18.48 7.48 -5.82
CA ALA A 103 -17.99 8.47 -6.77
C ALA A 103 -18.07 7.98 -8.22
N LYS A 104 -17.78 6.69 -8.45
CA LYS A 104 -17.96 6.02 -9.75
C LYS A 104 -18.17 4.52 -9.58
N THR A 105 -18.70 3.90 -10.62
CA THR A 105 -18.81 2.45 -10.73
C THR A 105 -18.12 1.99 -12.01
N GLN A 106 -17.16 1.07 -11.89
CA GLN A 106 -16.52 0.40 -13.03
C GLN A 106 -17.01 -1.05 -13.04
N ARG A 107 -18.03 -1.34 -13.86
CA ARG A 107 -18.73 -2.63 -13.87
C ARG A 107 -19.24 -2.99 -12.47
N TRP A 108 -18.70 -4.04 -11.84
CA TRP A 108 -19.11 -4.52 -10.51
C TRP A 108 -18.30 -3.89 -9.35
N VAL A 109 -17.31 -3.04 -9.64
CA VAL A 109 -16.52 -2.33 -8.63
C VAL A 109 -17.13 -0.96 -8.35
N LYS A 110 -17.49 -0.71 -7.09
CA LYS A 110 -17.87 0.63 -6.60
C LYS A 110 -16.63 1.33 -6.04
N ILE A 111 -16.38 2.55 -6.50
CA ILE A 111 -15.26 3.38 -6.03
C ILE A 111 -15.86 4.58 -5.30
N PHE A 112 -15.44 4.79 -4.05
CA PHE A 112 -16.05 5.74 -3.13
C PHE A 112 -15.28 7.08 -3.09
N SER A 113 -15.93 8.13 -2.60
CA SER A 113 -15.34 9.44 -2.32
C SER A 113 -14.86 9.48 -0.86
N GLY A 114 -13.62 9.06 -0.60
CA GLY A 114 -13.04 9.04 0.75
C GLY A 114 -12.87 7.65 1.35
N PRO A 115 -12.32 7.57 2.58
CA PRO A 115 -12.08 6.32 3.28
C PRO A 115 -13.38 5.63 3.66
N SER A 116 -13.26 4.40 4.14
CA SER A 116 -14.39 3.65 4.68
C SER A 116 -14.87 4.23 6.02
N ASP A 117 -16.18 4.13 6.27
CA ASP A 117 -16.80 4.41 7.58
C ASP A 117 -16.59 3.28 8.60
N LYS A 118 -15.88 2.23 8.17
CA LYS A 118 -15.61 1.01 8.92
C LYS A 118 -14.17 0.60 8.69
N ASP A 119 -13.55 0.05 9.71
CA ASP A 119 -12.21 -0.51 9.60
C ASP A 119 -12.19 -1.65 8.57
N ILE A 120 -11.36 -1.48 7.54
CA ILE A 120 -11.10 -2.52 6.55
C ILE A 120 -9.82 -3.21 6.98
N THR A 121 -9.91 -4.47 7.40
CA THR A 121 -8.72 -5.28 7.63
C THR A 121 -8.30 -5.98 6.33
N PRO A 122 -7.17 -5.59 5.69
CA PRO A 122 -6.72 -6.27 4.49
C PRO A 122 -6.23 -7.70 4.80
N PRO A 123 -6.25 -8.61 3.82
CA PRO A 123 -5.66 -9.92 3.99
C PRO A 123 -4.14 -9.80 4.24
N ARG A 124 -3.64 -10.56 5.23
CA ARG A 124 -2.19 -10.66 5.51
C ARG A 124 -1.40 -11.09 4.27
N SER A 125 -1.92 -12.06 3.53
CA SER A 125 -1.34 -12.53 2.26
C SER A 125 -1.59 -11.54 1.13
N ARG A 126 -0.53 -10.94 0.59
CA ARG A 126 -0.58 -9.98 -0.53
C ARG A 126 -1.04 -10.58 -1.85
N THR A 127 -0.87 -11.89 -2.01
CA THR A 127 -1.31 -12.65 -3.19
C THR A 127 -2.81 -12.93 -3.21
N LYS A 128 -3.52 -12.73 -2.08
CA LYS A 128 -4.97 -12.96 -2.00
C LYS A 128 -5.71 -11.65 -2.25
N GLY A 129 -6.54 -11.62 -3.29
CA GLY A 129 -7.44 -10.48 -3.52
C GLY A 129 -8.53 -10.34 -2.46
N SER A 130 -9.04 -9.11 -2.30
CA SER A 130 -10.10 -8.74 -1.37
C SER A 130 -11.34 -8.23 -2.10
N LYS A 131 -12.52 -8.32 -1.48
CA LYS A 131 -13.73 -7.63 -1.98
C LYS A 131 -13.74 -6.14 -1.62
N THR A 132 -12.94 -5.75 -0.65
CA THR A 132 -12.82 -4.36 -0.19
C THR A 132 -11.35 -3.97 -0.14
N VAL A 133 -11.01 -2.86 -0.79
CA VAL A 133 -9.67 -2.30 -0.83
C VAL A 133 -9.74 -0.87 -0.31
N GLU A 134 -8.79 -0.50 0.55
CA GLU A 134 -8.55 0.87 0.97
C GLU A 134 -7.21 1.32 0.41
N LEU A 135 -7.14 2.57 -0.05
CA LEU A 135 -5.94 3.19 -0.59
C LEU A 135 -5.73 4.50 0.15
N ASN A 136 -4.56 4.71 0.74
CA ASN A 136 -4.28 5.88 1.55
C ASN A 136 -3.10 6.65 0.97
N ALA A 137 -3.26 7.96 0.75
CA ALA A 137 -2.11 8.85 0.55
C ALA A 137 -1.34 8.98 1.87
N THR A 138 -0.04 8.70 1.85
CA THR A 138 0.84 8.71 3.01
C THR A 138 2.08 9.54 2.70
N GLU A 139 2.56 10.34 3.65
CA GLU A 139 3.77 11.13 3.49
C GLU A 139 5.01 10.38 3.98
N ASN A 140 6.14 10.62 3.33
CA ASN A 140 7.46 10.18 3.76
C ASN A 140 8.48 11.25 3.38
N GLU A 141 9.38 11.57 4.29
CA GLU A 141 10.35 12.66 4.12
C GLU A 141 11.34 12.42 2.96
N GLN A 142 11.61 11.15 2.63
CA GLN A 142 12.62 10.78 1.63
C GLN A 142 12.08 10.75 0.21
N ILE A 143 10.82 10.32 0.02
CA ILE A 143 10.23 10.06 -1.30
C ILE A 143 8.99 10.91 -1.61
N GLY A 144 8.52 11.70 -0.63
CA GLY A 144 7.30 12.49 -0.71
C GLY A 144 6.04 11.66 -0.48
N THR A 145 4.89 12.16 -0.95
CA THR A 145 3.60 11.48 -0.81
C THR A 145 3.50 10.26 -1.72
N TYR A 146 3.17 9.11 -1.15
CA TYR A 146 2.99 7.83 -1.83
C TYR A 146 1.66 7.18 -1.41
N VAL A 147 1.30 6.06 -2.01
CA VAL A 147 0.07 5.33 -1.68
C VAL A 147 0.37 4.03 -0.94
N THR A 148 -0.38 3.79 0.13
CA THR A 148 -0.42 2.54 0.88
C THR A 148 -1.80 1.88 0.79
N ASP A 149 -1.92 0.62 1.19
CA ASP A 149 -3.22 0.01 1.46
C ASP A 149 -3.73 0.30 2.89
N GLY A 150 -4.90 -0.23 3.25
CA GLY A 150 -5.46 -0.10 4.61
C GLY A 150 -4.62 -0.70 5.75
N ALA A 151 -3.55 -1.45 5.44
CA ALA A 151 -2.60 -1.98 6.43
C ALA A 151 -1.27 -1.19 6.40
N GLY A 152 -1.20 -0.06 5.69
CA GLY A 152 0.00 0.75 5.57
C GLY A 152 1.09 0.12 4.70
N ARG A 153 0.79 -0.90 3.89
CA ARG A 153 1.77 -1.53 3.00
C ARG A 153 1.92 -0.68 1.75
N THR A 154 3.17 -0.36 1.39
CA THR A 154 3.50 0.48 0.23
C THR A 154 3.03 -0.15 -1.08
N LEU A 155 2.45 0.69 -1.95
CA LEU A 155 2.08 0.32 -3.31
C LEU A 155 3.04 0.92 -4.33
N TYR A 156 3.40 0.10 -5.31
CA TYR A 156 4.38 0.41 -6.35
C TYR A 156 3.75 0.39 -7.74
N ARG A 157 4.36 1.15 -8.65
CA ARG A 157 4.15 1.02 -10.10
C ARG A 157 5.41 0.54 -10.80
N PHE A 158 5.22 -0.15 -11.91
CA PHE A 158 6.28 -0.68 -12.75
C PHE A 158 6.41 0.14 -14.04
N ASP A 159 7.61 0.64 -14.34
CA ASP A 159 7.83 1.46 -15.54
C ASP A 159 7.64 0.70 -16.86
N ASN A 160 7.73 -0.62 -16.85
CA ASN A 160 7.46 -1.43 -18.03
C ASN A 160 5.95 -1.65 -18.25
N ASP A 161 5.06 -1.24 -17.34
CA ASP A 161 3.60 -1.29 -17.56
C ASP A 161 3.15 -0.15 -18.50
N SER A 162 1.89 -0.17 -18.93
CA SER A 162 1.27 0.96 -19.62
C SER A 162 0.03 1.42 -18.88
N ASN A 163 -0.24 2.73 -18.88
CA ASN A 163 -1.45 3.30 -18.27
C ASN A 163 -2.54 3.71 -19.28
N LYS A 164 -2.19 3.78 -20.58
CA LYS A 164 -3.11 4.14 -21.66
C LYS A 164 -2.83 3.29 -22.92
N PRO A 165 -3.54 2.16 -23.11
CA PRO A 165 -4.48 1.56 -22.17
C PRO A 165 -3.76 1.00 -20.92
N PRO A 166 -4.46 0.89 -19.77
CA PRO A 166 -3.95 0.17 -18.61
C PRO A 166 -3.56 -1.27 -18.97
N LYS A 167 -2.33 -1.67 -18.67
CA LYS A 167 -1.84 -3.05 -18.88
C LYS A 167 -0.69 -3.37 -17.95
N SER A 168 -0.77 -4.54 -17.31
CA SER A 168 0.33 -5.14 -16.57
C SER A 168 1.21 -5.99 -17.49
N ASN A 169 2.53 -5.78 -17.42
CA ASN A 169 3.56 -6.63 -18.01
C ASN A 169 4.30 -7.47 -16.95
N CYS A 170 3.96 -7.32 -15.67
CA CYS A 170 4.49 -8.14 -14.57
C CYS A 170 3.62 -9.38 -14.33
N ASN A 171 4.08 -10.53 -14.80
CA ASN A 171 3.41 -11.84 -14.69
C ASN A 171 4.40 -12.92 -14.24
N GLY A 172 3.91 -14.09 -13.82
CA GLY A 172 4.74 -15.21 -13.38
C GLY A 172 5.64 -14.85 -12.20
N ASP A 173 6.94 -15.11 -12.30
CA ASP A 173 7.93 -14.81 -11.25
C ASP A 173 7.97 -13.34 -10.86
N CYS A 174 7.74 -12.43 -11.82
CA CYS A 174 7.60 -11.01 -11.52
C CYS A 174 6.47 -10.78 -10.51
N ALA A 175 5.31 -11.40 -10.71
CA ALA A 175 4.16 -11.26 -9.81
C ALA A 175 4.32 -12.03 -8.49
N THR A 176 5.34 -12.90 -8.38
CA THR A 176 5.73 -13.54 -7.12
C THR A 176 6.52 -12.58 -6.24
N ALA A 177 7.49 -11.87 -6.83
CA ALA A 177 8.25 -10.83 -6.14
C ALA A 177 7.44 -9.53 -5.94
N TRP A 178 6.54 -9.24 -6.87
CA TRP A 178 5.68 -8.05 -6.88
C TRP A 178 4.20 -8.44 -6.93
N PRO A 179 3.61 -8.91 -5.81
CA PRO A 179 2.23 -9.33 -5.80
C PRO A 179 1.28 -8.20 -6.22
N PRO A 180 0.39 -8.42 -7.21
CA PRO A 180 -0.58 -7.40 -7.61
C PRO A 180 -1.59 -7.11 -6.50
N LEU A 181 -2.02 -5.87 -6.34
CA LEU A 181 -3.15 -5.54 -5.47
C LEU A 181 -4.46 -5.96 -6.16
N LEU A 182 -4.99 -7.11 -5.75
CA LEU A 182 -6.16 -7.72 -6.38
C LEU A 182 -7.49 -7.32 -5.74
N ILE A 183 -8.49 -7.01 -6.57
CA ILE A 183 -9.88 -6.73 -6.19
C ILE A 183 -10.80 -7.87 -6.68
N LYS A 184 -11.74 -8.32 -5.85
CA LYS A 184 -12.68 -9.42 -6.13
C LYS A 184 -14.12 -8.93 -6.26
N SER A 185 -14.90 -9.65 -7.06
CA SER A 185 -16.32 -9.35 -7.29
C SER A 185 -17.23 -9.84 -6.14
N PRO A 186 -18.27 -9.06 -5.75
CA PRO A 186 -18.42 -7.63 -5.99
C PRO A 186 -17.40 -6.82 -5.18
N GLY A 187 -16.91 -5.72 -5.75
CA GLY A 187 -15.75 -4.98 -5.24
C GLY A 187 -16.09 -3.60 -4.73
N LYS A 188 -15.38 -3.14 -3.70
CA LYS A 188 -15.41 -1.78 -3.19
C LYS A 188 -13.99 -1.24 -3.04
N ILE A 189 -13.75 0.00 -3.47
CA ILE A 189 -12.47 0.69 -3.29
C ILE A 189 -12.72 2.03 -2.59
N PHE A 190 -12.01 2.26 -1.49
CA PHE A 190 -12.08 3.46 -0.66
C PHE A 190 -10.76 4.22 -0.73
N PRO A 191 -10.61 5.20 -1.64
CA PRO A 191 -9.45 6.06 -1.70
C PRO A 191 -9.55 7.21 -0.68
N ASP A 192 -8.51 7.38 0.14
CA ASP A 192 -8.27 8.56 0.98
C ASP A 192 -7.07 9.35 0.46
N GLY A 193 -7.24 10.66 0.26
CA GLY A 193 -6.23 11.52 -0.35
C GLY A 193 -5.91 11.24 -1.83
N ILE A 194 -6.74 10.48 -2.54
CA ILE A 194 -6.58 10.13 -3.96
C ILE A 194 -7.88 10.46 -4.70
N ASP A 195 -7.81 11.07 -5.89
CA ASP A 195 -9.01 11.35 -6.68
C ASP A 195 -9.70 10.03 -7.11
N PRO A 196 -10.93 9.75 -6.65
CA PRO A 196 -11.60 8.51 -6.99
C PRO A 196 -11.85 8.35 -8.50
N LYS A 197 -11.85 9.42 -9.30
CA LYS A 197 -12.09 9.34 -10.75
C LYS A 197 -10.98 8.61 -11.49
N ILE A 198 -9.73 8.76 -11.01
CA ILE A 198 -8.55 8.12 -11.61
C ILE A 198 -8.27 6.72 -11.07
N VAL A 199 -8.96 6.30 -10.01
CA VAL A 199 -8.88 4.93 -9.48
C VAL A 199 -9.72 4.00 -10.36
N GLY A 200 -9.23 2.78 -10.58
CA GLY A 200 -9.88 1.79 -11.41
C GLY A 200 -9.31 0.40 -11.18
N TYR A 201 -9.54 -0.49 -12.13
CA TYR A 201 -8.84 -1.77 -12.22
C TYR A 201 -8.61 -2.18 -13.68
N VAL A 202 -7.68 -3.10 -13.88
CA VAL A 202 -7.39 -3.77 -15.15
C VAL A 202 -7.55 -5.28 -14.97
N GLU A 203 -7.99 -5.96 -16.02
CA GLU A 203 -7.93 -7.42 -16.10
C GLU A 203 -6.54 -7.85 -16.57
N ARG A 204 -5.90 -8.69 -15.77
CA ARG A 204 -4.59 -9.25 -16.05
C ARG A 204 -4.71 -10.43 -17.02
N ALA A 205 -3.59 -10.82 -17.63
CA ALA A 205 -3.53 -11.98 -18.53
C ALA A 205 -3.91 -13.30 -17.84
N ASP A 206 -3.75 -13.38 -16.52
CA ASP A 206 -4.15 -14.51 -15.67
C ASP A 206 -5.65 -14.51 -15.29
N GLY A 207 -6.43 -13.53 -15.78
CA GLY A 207 -7.86 -13.39 -15.50
C GLY A 207 -8.19 -12.74 -14.15
N THR A 208 -7.19 -12.36 -13.35
CA THR A 208 -7.41 -11.63 -12.09
C THR A 208 -7.55 -10.12 -12.33
N CYS A 209 -8.11 -9.40 -11.34
CA CYS A 209 -8.37 -7.97 -11.45
C CYS A 209 -7.43 -7.22 -10.54
N GLN A 210 -6.62 -6.35 -11.13
CA GLN A 210 -5.63 -5.56 -10.41
C GLN A 210 -6.06 -4.11 -10.34
N VAL A 211 -6.00 -3.52 -9.14
CA VAL A 211 -6.29 -2.10 -8.93
C VAL A 211 -5.32 -1.24 -9.73
N THR A 212 -5.80 -0.10 -10.22
CA THR A 212 -5.00 0.90 -10.94
C THR A 212 -5.21 2.30 -10.38
N ILE A 213 -4.18 3.14 -10.41
CA ILE A 213 -4.27 4.59 -10.14
C ILE A 213 -3.80 5.34 -11.38
N ASN A 214 -4.67 6.18 -11.93
CA ASN A 214 -4.45 6.89 -13.20
C ASN A 214 -4.02 5.93 -14.34
N GLY A 215 -4.61 4.73 -14.34
CA GLY A 215 -4.34 3.64 -15.28
C GLY A 215 -3.09 2.81 -15.00
N TRP A 216 -2.21 3.19 -14.05
CA TRP A 216 -1.05 2.38 -13.69
C TRP A 216 -1.45 1.22 -12.78
N PRO A 217 -1.13 -0.05 -13.12
CA PRO A 217 -1.32 -1.19 -12.22
C PRO A 217 -0.46 -1.05 -10.96
N VAL A 218 -1.03 -1.37 -9.79
CA VAL A 218 -0.34 -1.25 -8.50
C VAL A 218 -0.01 -2.61 -7.87
N TYR A 219 1.17 -2.69 -7.28
CA TYR A 219 1.75 -3.91 -6.72
C TYR A 219 2.25 -3.68 -5.30
N PHE A 220 2.31 -4.73 -4.51
CA PHE A 220 3.11 -4.80 -3.31
C PHE A 220 4.52 -5.27 -3.65
N PHE A 221 5.44 -5.15 -2.67
CA PHE A 221 6.73 -5.81 -2.69
C PHE A 221 6.80 -6.90 -1.61
N VAL A 222 7.44 -8.03 -1.92
CA VAL A 222 7.54 -9.18 -1.00
C VAL A 222 8.40 -8.87 0.23
N ASP A 223 9.49 -8.12 0.07
CA ASP A 223 10.44 -7.84 1.16
C ASP A 223 10.06 -6.61 2.01
N ASP A 224 8.90 -6.01 1.77
CA ASP A 224 8.29 -5.08 2.73
C ASP A 224 7.64 -5.92 3.85
N ALA A 225 8.18 -5.89 5.05
CA ALA A 225 7.71 -6.70 6.18
C ALA A 225 6.70 -5.94 7.05
N LYS A 226 6.83 -4.62 7.13
CA LYS A 226 6.08 -3.74 8.03
C LYS A 226 5.39 -2.62 7.25
N ALA A 227 4.40 -1.99 7.90
CA ALA A 227 3.78 -0.79 7.38
C ALA A 227 4.83 0.32 7.23
N GLY A 228 4.79 1.04 6.11
CA GLY A 228 5.74 2.10 5.78
C GLY A 228 7.10 1.63 5.25
N ASP A 229 7.37 0.32 5.16
CA ASP A 229 8.56 -0.17 4.46
C ASP A 229 8.48 0.25 2.99
N ILE A 230 9.59 0.77 2.47
CA ILE A 230 9.72 1.25 1.09
C ILE A 230 10.85 0.53 0.34
N ASN A 231 11.16 -0.72 0.71
CA ASN A 231 12.34 -1.45 0.23
C ASN A 231 12.33 -1.70 -1.29
N GLY A 232 11.15 -1.67 -1.90
CA GLY A 232 10.99 -1.76 -3.36
C GLY A 232 11.37 -0.49 -4.14
N GLN A 233 11.62 0.63 -3.46
CA GLN A 233 11.83 1.92 -4.11
C GLN A 233 13.11 1.93 -4.95
N GLY A 234 12.98 2.26 -6.22
CA GLY A 234 14.11 2.38 -7.15
C GLY A 234 14.70 1.04 -7.61
N LEU A 235 14.15 -0.11 -7.20
CA LEU A 235 14.69 -1.42 -7.59
C LEU A 235 14.73 -1.55 -9.11
N ASN A 236 15.89 -1.98 -9.61
CA ASN A 236 16.20 -2.10 -11.04
C ASN A 236 15.96 -0.82 -11.87
N GLY A 237 15.86 0.35 -11.23
CA GLY A 237 15.50 1.61 -11.87
C GLY A 237 14.10 1.60 -12.51
N LYS A 238 13.23 0.66 -12.12
CA LYS A 238 11.91 0.43 -12.77
C LYS A 238 10.75 0.39 -11.80
N TRP A 239 11.01 0.14 -10.52
CA TRP A 239 10.00 0.05 -9.48
C TRP A 239 10.01 1.29 -8.62
N PHE A 240 8.84 1.92 -8.46
CA PHE A 240 8.71 3.15 -7.71
C PHE A 240 7.40 3.14 -6.93
N ALA A 241 7.44 3.60 -5.68
CA ALA A 241 6.23 3.86 -4.93
C ALA A 241 5.34 4.81 -5.75
N ILE A 242 4.05 4.50 -5.80
CA ILE A 242 3.11 5.25 -6.63
C ILE A 242 2.62 6.47 -5.86
N ARG A 243 2.59 7.63 -6.53
CA ARG A 243 1.99 8.86 -6.00
C ARG A 243 0.45 8.82 -6.12
N PRO A 244 -0.28 9.63 -5.35
CA PRO A 244 -1.74 9.73 -5.49
C PRO A 244 -2.24 10.11 -6.89
N ASP A 245 -1.43 10.79 -7.71
CA ASP A 245 -1.73 11.14 -9.10
C ASP A 245 -1.39 10.01 -10.11
N GLY A 246 -0.90 8.87 -9.62
CA GLY A 246 -0.42 7.73 -10.40
C GLY A 246 1.01 7.88 -10.93
N GLY A 247 1.70 8.98 -10.60
CA GLY A 247 3.10 9.21 -10.93
C GLY A 247 4.07 8.39 -10.08
N LYS A 248 5.37 8.54 -10.36
CA LYS A 248 6.46 8.01 -9.54
C LYS A 248 6.78 8.99 -8.41
N THR A 249 7.05 8.47 -7.23
CA THR A 249 7.71 9.24 -6.18
C THR A 249 9.12 9.65 -6.58
N ALA A 250 9.71 10.61 -5.85
CA ALA A 250 11.10 10.97 -6.05
C ALA A 250 12.02 9.76 -5.76
N ALA A 251 13.17 9.71 -6.43
CA ALA A 251 14.21 8.77 -6.03
C ALA A 251 14.56 9.05 -4.56
N ALA A 252 14.63 8.02 -3.73
CA ALA A 252 15.14 8.19 -2.38
C ALA A 252 16.56 8.78 -2.49
N PRO A 253 16.94 9.78 -1.67
CA PRO A 253 18.33 10.19 -1.58
C PRO A 253 19.13 8.95 -1.16
N GLY A 254 19.96 8.43 -2.08
CA GLY A 254 20.81 7.27 -1.78
C GLY A 254 21.78 7.59 -0.64
N PRO A 255 22.41 6.57 0.00
CA PRO A 255 23.61 6.85 0.77
C PRO A 255 24.59 7.55 -0.17
N LEU A 256 25.16 8.67 0.32
CA LEU A 256 26.11 9.51 -0.41
C LEU A 256 27.05 8.64 -1.25
N SER A 257 26.88 8.69 -2.57
CA SER A 257 27.85 8.11 -3.49
C SER A 257 29.18 8.77 -3.19
N SER A 258 30.10 8.02 -2.58
CA SER A 258 31.46 8.46 -2.29
C SER A 258 32.03 9.00 -3.58
N SER A 259 32.21 10.32 -3.65
CA SER A 259 32.93 10.96 -4.74
C SER A 259 34.35 10.43 -4.71
N GLY A 260 34.60 9.41 -5.52
CA GLY A 260 35.92 8.87 -5.78
C GLY A 260 36.77 9.99 -6.39
N THR A 261 37.72 10.46 -5.61
CA THR A 261 38.84 11.27 -6.06
C THR A 261 39.58 10.52 -7.16
N LYS A 262 39.77 11.17 -8.31
CA LYS A 262 40.86 10.83 -9.21
C LYS A 262 41.53 12.12 -9.69
#